data_AF-A0A2G9XCQ3-F1
#
_entry.id   AF-A0A2G9XCQ3-F1
#
_cell.length_a   1.000
_cell.length_b   1.000
_cell.length_c   1.000
_cell.angle_alpha   90.00
_cell.angle_beta   90.00
_cell.angle_gamma   90.00
#
_symmetry.space_group_name_H-M   'P 1'
#
loop_
_entity.id
_entity.type
_entity.pdbx_description
1 polymer ?
#
loop_
_entity_poly.entity_id
_entity_poly.type
_entity_poly.pdbx_seq_one_letter_code
_entity_poly.pdbx_strand_id
1 'polypeptide(L)'
;MKKETKNLKVKKAPKLSAGAKGDKSAAAAFRIPTPEKMLEAGVHFGHQVRRWNPTMSPFIFGKNRNIHIIDLFITERKLREACEFLQKTAKAGEGILFVGTKRQAQELVKTAAEECGALYMSNRWIGGVLTNFSEVKKNIERLKELTRKKEEKELLRYTKKEQLLIDREIQRLNFMVGGIAKMKKLPAAIFIVDVKKEKTAYREAVRTGVKIVSLSDTNNDVSKVDYPIPGNDDAMKSIALIVKTIASSVKMGYKEEVNHGLKVKGQKLK
;
A
#
# COMPACT_ATOMS: atom_id res chain seq x y z
N MET A 1 -58.36 -29.96 32.83
CA MET A 1 -58.23 -30.19 31.36
C MET A 1 -58.67 -28.93 30.62
N LYS A 2 -58.00 -28.59 29.51
CA LYS A 2 -58.19 -27.43 28.59
C LYS A 2 -57.56 -26.13 29.10
N LYS A 3 -56.23 -25.99 29.03
CA LYS A 3 -55.42 -25.40 27.93
C LYS A 3 -55.83 -23.95 27.59
N GLU A 4 -55.09 -23.03 28.19
CA GLU A 4 -54.85 -21.68 27.68
C GLU A 4 -54.18 -21.77 26.29
N THR A 5 -54.75 -21.09 25.31
CA THR A 5 -54.04 -20.72 24.08
C THR A 5 -54.30 -19.25 23.80
N LYS A 6 -53.48 -18.39 24.43
CA LYS A 6 -53.32 -16.99 24.03
C LYS A 6 -52.72 -16.99 22.62
N ASN A 7 -53.50 -16.52 21.65
CA ASN A 7 -53.06 -16.22 20.29
C ASN A 7 -51.96 -15.14 20.33
N LEU A 8 -50.69 -15.54 20.27
CA LEU A 8 -49.60 -14.65 19.91
C LEU A 8 -49.75 -14.27 18.43
N LYS A 9 -50.13 -13.03 18.16
CA LYS A 9 -50.05 -12.44 16.81
C LYS A 9 -48.59 -12.48 16.34
N VAL A 10 -48.29 -13.38 15.42
CA VAL A 10 -47.03 -13.43 14.68
C VAL A 10 -46.89 -12.11 13.91
N LYS A 11 -45.94 -11.27 14.30
CA LYS A 11 -45.54 -10.09 13.52
C LYS A 11 -44.98 -10.59 12.18
N LYS A 12 -45.76 -10.43 11.11
CA LYS A 12 -45.28 -10.64 9.74
C LYS A 12 -44.08 -9.71 9.49
N ALA A 13 -42.97 -10.30 9.08
CA ALA A 13 -41.81 -9.56 8.58
C ALA A 13 -42.23 -8.63 7.43
N PRO A 14 -41.69 -7.40 7.35
CA PRO A 14 -41.98 -6.52 6.23
C PRO A 14 -41.43 -7.15 4.96
N LYS A 15 -42.30 -7.31 3.96
CA LYS A 15 -41.94 -7.73 2.62
C LYS A 15 -40.96 -6.69 2.05
N LEU A 16 -39.73 -7.10 1.77
CA LEU A 16 -38.78 -6.32 0.98
C LEU A 16 -39.32 -6.24 -0.45
N SER A 17 -39.99 -5.13 -0.73
CA SER A 17 -40.40 -4.71 -2.05
C SER A 17 -39.20 -4.26 -2.87
N ALA A 18 -39.17 -4.70 -4.12
CA ALA A 18 -38.73 -3.95 -5.30
C ALA A 18 -37.31 -3.36 -5.30
N GLY A 19 -36.45 -3.99 -6.12
CA GLY A 19 -35.71 -3.27 -7.15
C GLY A 19 -34.82 -2.11 -6.72
N ALA A 20 -33.70 -2.40 -6.05
CA ALA A 20 -32.54 -1.54 -6.14
C ALA A 20 -31.68 -2.02 -7.31
N LYS A 21 -31.94 -1.47 -8.51
CA LYS A 21 -30.94 -1.47 -9.59
C LYS A 21 -29.70 -0.81 -8.99
N GLY A 22 -28.68 -1.62 -8.72
CA GLY A 22 -27.40 -1.11 -8.25
C GLY A 22 -26.91 -0.06 -9.23
N ASP A 23 -26.67 1.14 -8.71
CA ASP A 23 -25.96 2.22 -9.39
C ASP A 23 -24.64 1.66 -9.92
N LYS A 24 -24.63 1.30 -11.20
CA LYS A 24 -23.40 1.08 -11.98
C LYS A 24 -22.83 2.46 -12.32
N SER A 25 -22.47 3.23 -11.30
CA SER A 25 -21.58 4.37 -11.46
C SER A 25 -20.23 3.82 -11.96
N ALA A 26 -19.76 4.33 -13.09
CA ALA A 26 -18.48 4.06 -13.77
C ALA A 26 -17.57 3.02 -13.09
N ALA A 27 -17.71 1.75 -13.49
CA ALA A 27 -16.98 0.63 -12.93
C ALA A 27 -15.45 0.85 -13.02
N ALA A 28 -14.81 0.90 -11.87
CA ALA A 28 -13.37 0.95 -11.72
C ALA A 28 -12.70 -0.18 -12.52
N ALA A 29 -11.85 0.17 -13.48
CA ALA A 29 -11.29 -0.76 -14.46
C ALA A 29 -10.10 -1.61 -13.95
N PHE A 30 -10.01 -1.84 -12.63
CA PHE A 30 -9.01 -2.75 -12.05
C PHE A 30 -9.67 -4.02 -11.51
N ARG A 31 -8.98 -5.17 -11.70
CA ARG A 31 -9.51 -6.48 -11.31
C ARG A 31 -9.11 -6.79 -9.87
N ILE A 32 -10.09 -6.81 -8.98
CA ILE A 32 -9.90 -7.32 -7.62
C ILE A 32 -9.89 -8.85 -7.68
N PRO A 33 -8.95 -9.52 -6.97
CA PRO A 33 -8.92 -10.97 -6.91
C PRO A 33 -10.15 -11.50 -6.16
N THR A 34 -10.71 -12.61 -6.65
CA THR A 34 -11.82 -13.29 -5.99
C THR A 34 -11.37 -13.89 -4.65
N PRO A 35 -12.29 -14.10 -3.69
CA PRO A 35 -11.97 -14.78 -2.42
C PRO A 35 -11.28 -16.13 -2.62
N GLU A 36 -11.65 -16.88 -3.66
CA GLU A 36 -11.00 -18.15 -4.05
C GLU A 36 -9.50 -17.96 -4.33
N LYS A 37 -9.14 -16.94 -5.12
CA LYS A 37 -7.72 -16.63 -5.41
C LYS A 37 -6.98 -16.16 -4.16
N MET A 38 -7.64 -15.41 -3.27
CA MET A 38 -7.06 -15.01 -2.00
C MET A 38 -6.83 -16.21 -1.07
N LEU A 39 -7.73 -17.21 -1.12
CA LEU A 39 -7.61 -18.46 -0.39
C LEU A 39 -6.40 -19.26 -0.87
N GLU A 40 -6.26 -19.45 -2.19
CA GLU A 40 -5.12 -20.13 -2.83
C GLU A 40 -3.77 -19.44 -2.53
N ALA A 41 -3.76 -18.10 -2.49
CA ALA A 41 -2.59 -17.32 -2.16
C ALA A 41 -2.24 -17.32 -0.65
N GLY A 42 -3.12 -17.85 0.20
CA GLY A 42 -2.91 -17.93 1.65
C GLY A 42 -3.10 -16.61 2.39
N VAL A 43 -3.92 -15.69 1.87
CA VAL A 43 -4.19 -14.36 2.46
C VAL A 43 -4.94 -14.46 3.79
N HIS A 44 -5.75 -15.52 3.97
CA HIS A 44 -6.60 -15.74 5.13
C HIS A 44 -5.85 -16.14 6.40
N PHE A 45 -4.59 -16.57 6.29
CA PHE A 45 -3.80 -16.96 7.47
C PHE A 45 -3.31 -15.72 8.21
N GLY A 46 -3.62 -15.63 9.49
CA GLY A 46 -3.01 -14.66 10.39
C GLY A 46 -1.91 -15.27 11.26
N HIS A 47 -1.59 -14.58 12.34
CA HIS A 47 -0.64 -15.03 13.36
C HIS A 47 -1.29 -15.90 14.45
N GLN A 48 -0.43 -16.39 15.36
CA GLN A 48 -0.84 -17.12 16.55
C GLN A 48 -1.75 -16.28 17.46
N VAL A 49 -2.70 -16.94 18.13
CA VAL A 49 -3.67 -16.30 19.05
C VAL A 49 -3.02 -15.47 20.15
N ARG A 50 -1.79 -15.81 20.58
CA ARG A 50 -1.08 -15.04 21.62
C ARG A 50 -0.53 -13.69 21.15
N ARG A 51 -0.39 -13.49 19.83
CA ARG A 51 0.27 -12.31 19.23
C ARG A 51 -0.72 -11.32 18.62
N TRP A 52 -2.02 -11.60 18.71
CA TRP A 52 -3.05 -10.79 18.09
C TRP A 52 -3.20 -9.42 18.78
N ASN A 53 -3.71 -8.45 18.03
CA ASN A 53 -4.07 -7.13 18.51
C ASN A 53 -5.60 -6.99 18.56
N PRO A 54 -6.19 -6.50 19.68
CA PRO A 54 -7.63 -6.28 19.79
C PRO A 54 -8.24 -5.42 18.68
N THR A 55 -7.50 -4.48 18.10
CA THR A 55 -8.00 -3.65 16.99
C THR A 55 -8.35 -4.47 15.74
N MET A 56 -7.76 -5.66 15.61
CA MET A 56 -8.02 -6.57 14.51
C MET A 56 -9.26 -7.46 14.71
N SER A 57 -9.92 -7.40 15.88
CA SER A 57 -11.10 -8.22 16.19
C SER A 57 -12.20 -8.20 15.11
N PRO A 58 -12.55 -7.05 14.49
CA PRO A 58 -13.61 -7.01 13.48
C PRO A 58 -13.25 -7.70 12.15
N PHE A 59 -11.96 -7.98 11.92
CA PHE A 59 -11.45 -8.57 10.68
C PHE A 59 -11.15 -10.07 10.81
N ILE A 60 -11.18 -10.60 12.03
CA ILE A 60 -10.90 -12.00 12.32
C ILE A 60 -12.21 -12.78 12.21
N PHE A 61 -12.24 -13.76 11.32
CA PHE A 61 -13.35 -14.68 11.16
C PHE A 61 -13.39 -15.73 12.28
N GLY A 62 -12.23 -16.26 12.66
CA GLY A 62 -12.13 -17.30 13.67
C GLY A 62 -10.70 -17.72 13.99
N LYS A 63 -10.55 -18.91 14.58
CA LYS A 63 -9.24 -19.52 14.86
C LYS A 63 -9.25 -21.00 14.50
N ASN A 64 -8.15 -21.50 13.96
CA ASN A 64 -7.92 -22.91 13.67
C ASN A 64 -6.51 -23.30 14.14
N ARG A 65 -6.37 -24.37 14.92
CA ARG A 65 -5.08 -24.87 15.45
C ARG A 65 -4.17 -23.75 15.98
N ASN A 66 -4.72 -22.84 16.78
CA ASN A 66 -4.06 -21.67 17.38
C ASN A 66 -3.58 -20.56 16.42
N ILE A 67 -4.00 -20.59 15.15
CA ILE A 67 -3.78 -19.54 14.16
C ILE A 67 -5.11 -18.81 13.92
N HIS A 68 -5.07 -17.48 13.88
CA HIS A 68 -6.25 -16.70 13.51
C HIS A 68 -6.52 -16.79 12.00
N ILE A 69 -7.80 -16.85 11.64
CA ILE A 69 -8.26 -16.80 10.26
C ILE A 69 -8.89 -15.44 10.03
N ILE A 70 -8.42 -14.75 9.00
CA ILE A 70 -8.90 -13.45 8.56
C ILE A 70 -10.09 -13.65 7.60
N ASP A 71 -11.12 -12.81 7.72
CA ASP A 71 -12.28 -12.84 6.83
C ASP A 71 -11.95 -12.26 5.45
N LEU A 72 -11.93 -13.12 4.43
CA LEU A 72 -11.62 -12.76 3.05
C LEU A 72 -12.68 -11.85 2.39
N PHE A 73 -13.94 -11.91 2.80
CA PHE A 73 -14.97 -11.02 2.25
C PHE A 73 -14.74 -9.58 2.72
N ILE A 74 -14.30 -9.42 3.97
CA ILE A 74 -13.92 -8.11 4.48
C ILE A 74 -12.63 -7.64 3.79
N THR A 75 -11.65 -8.52 3.59
CA THR A 75 -10.43 -8.23 2.81
C THR A 75 -10.75 -7.75 1.41
N GLU A 76 -11.65 -8.42 0.69
CA GLU A 76 -12.05 -8.03 -0.67
C GLU A 76 -12.64 -6.61 -0.70
N ARG A 77 -13.58 -6.32 0.21
CA ARG A 77 -14.21 -4.99 0.31
C ARG A 77 -13.18 -3.91 0.66
N LYS A 78 -12.30 -4.17 1.62
CA LYS A 78 -11.27 -3.21 2.05
C LYS A 78 -10.19 -2.98 1.00
N LEU A 79 -9.81 -4.03 0.27
CA LEU A 79 -8.90 -3.94 -0.87
C LEU A 79 -9.51 -3.09 -1.98
N ARG A 80 -10.82 -3.23 -2.24
CA ARG A 80 -11.54 -2.36 -3.19
C ARG A 80 -11.47 -0.89 -2.79
N GLU A 81 -11.87 -0.57 -1.55
CA GLU A 81 -11.82 0.80 -1.01
C GLU A 81 -10.42 1.41 -1.13
N ALA A 82 -9.38 0.65 -0.77
CA ALA A 82 -8.00 1.08 -0.87
C ALA A 82 -7.56 1.32 -2.33
N CYS A 83 -7.89 0.42 -3.26
CA CYS A 83 -7.56 0.58 -4.67
C CYS A 83 -8.27 1.77 -5.31
N GLU A 84 -9.54 2.02 -4.97
CA GLU A 84 -10.28 3.19 -5.46
C GLU A 84 -9.65 4.50 -4.95
N PHE A 85 -9.27 4.55 -3.68
CA PHE A 85 -8.57 5.69 -3.11
C PHE A 85 -7.23 5.94 -3.82
N LEU A 86 -6.40 4.91 -3.94
CA LEU A 86 -5.08 5.03 -4.57
C LEU A 86 -5.16 5.39 -6.05
N GLN A 87 -6.15 4.87 -6.78
CA GLN A 87 -6.39 5.26 -8.17
C GLN A 87 -6.75 6.74 -8.28
N LYS A 88 -7.62 7.26 -7.40
CA LYS A 88 -7.99 8.69 -7.36
C LYS A 88 -6.77 9.57 -7.06
N THR A 89 -5.95 9.19 -6.08
CA THR A 89 -4.72 9.90 -5.72
C THR A 89 -3.71 9.92 -6.88
N ALA A 90 -3.53 8.78 -7.56
CA ALA A 90 -2.66 8.68 -8.72
C ALA A 90 -3.18 9.53 -9.90
N LYS A 91 -4.50 9.54 -10.13
CA LYS A 91 -5.15 10.36 -11.16
C LYS A 91 -4.99 11.86 -10.93
N ALA A 92 -4.93 12.28 -9.67
CA ALA A 92 -4.63 13.67 -9.29
C ALA A 92 -3.14 14.04 -9.49
N GLY A 93 -2.29 13.10 -9.88
CA GLY A 93 -0.86 13.31 -10.05
C GLY A 93 -0.10 13.43 -8.73
N GLU A 94 -0.69 12.94 -7.63
CA GLU A 94 -0.05 12.96 -6.32
C GLU A 94 0.87 11.74 -6.13
N GLY A 95 1.95 11.94 -5.38
CA GLY A 95 2.94 10.89 -5.16
C GLY A 95 2.41 9.80 -4.21
N ILE A 96 2.57 8.55 -4.61
CA ILE A 96 2.28 7.36 -3.80
C ILE A 96 3.60 6.67 -3.46
N LEU A 97 3.79 6.34 -2.18
CA LEU A 97 4.99 5.69 -1.66
C LEU A 97 4.68 4.26 -1.19
N PHE A 98 5.34 3.26 -1.77
CA PHE A 98 5.25 1.88 -1.33
C PHE A 98 6.38 1.55 -0.34
N VAL A 99 6.05 0.95 0.79
CA VAL A 99 7.02 0.62 1.85
C VAL A 99 6.89 -0.83 2.25
N GLY A 100 8.02 -1.53 2.29
CA GLY A 100 8.10 -2.86 2.85
C GLY A 100 9.54 -3.31 2.99
N THR A 101 10.07 -3.32 4.23
CA THR A 101 11.45 -3.75 4.51
C THR A 101 11.57 -5.22 4.85
N LYS A 102 10.44 -5.91 5.03
CA LYS A 102 10.38 -7.34 5.32
C LYS A 102 10.93 -8.13 4.14
N ARG A 103 11.78 -9.15 4.39
CA ARG A 103 12.49 -9.91 3.34
C ARG A 103 11.56 -10.43 2.24
N GLN A 104 10.37 -10.90 2.62
CA GLN A 104 9.33 -11.40 1.73
C GLN A 104 8.68 -10.32 0.86
N ALA A 105 8.74 -9.06 1.28
CA ALA A 105 8.09 -7.93 0.62
C ALA A 105 9.06 -7.05 -0.19
N GLN A 106 10.37 -7.05 0.11
CA GLN A 106 11.33 -6.10 -0.46
C GLN A 106 11.30 -6.09 -2.00
N GLU A 107 11.50 -7.25 -2.61
CA GLU A 107 11.56 -7.38 -4.06
C GLU A 107 10.20 -7.14 -4.71
N LEU A 108 9.12 -7.67 -4.10
CA LEU A 108 7.76 -7.51 -4.60
C LEU A 108 7.33 -6.04 -4.64
N VAL A 109 7.62 -5.30 -3.56
CA VAL A 109 7.31 -3.87 -3.45
C VAL A 109 8.13 -3.06 -4.45
N LYS A 110 9.43 -3.35 -4.58
CA LYS A 110 10.31 -2.68 -5.53
C LYS A 110 9.82 -2.86 -6.97
N THR A 111 9.67 -4.11 -7.42
CA THR A 111 9.26 -4.43 -8.80
C THR A 111 7.89 -3.82 -9.11
N ALA A 112 6.92 -3.95 -8.21
CA ALA A 112 5.59 -3.41 -8.43
C ALA A 112 5.57 -1.88 -8.49
N ALA A 113 6.38 -1.20 -7.68
CA ALA A 113 6.49 0.26 -7.70
C ALA A 113 7.20 0.75 -8.97
N GLU A 114 8.26 0.08 -9.41
CA GLU A 114 8.96 0.37 -10.67
C GLU A 114 8.02 0.18 -11.88
N GLU A 115 7.23 -0.89 -11.90
CA GLU A 115 6.26 -1.17 -12.98
C GLU A 115 5.13 -0.14 -13.09
N CYS A 116 4.72 0.47 -11.98
CA CYS A 116 3.70 1.51 -11.96
C CYS A 116 4.28 2.93 -12.01
N GLY A 117 5.59 3.10 -11.81
CA GLY A 117 6.25 4.41 -11.75
C GLY A 117 6.07 5.14 -10.42
N ALA A 118 5.61 4.45 -9.37
CA ALA A 118 5.48 5.01 -8.03
C ALA A 118 6.83 5.06 -7.28
N LEU A 119 6.83 5.73 -6.14
CA LEU A 119 7.98 5.78 -5.24
C LEU A 119 8.01 4.52 -4.37
N TYR A 120 9.19 4.07 -3.95
CA TYR A 120 9.29 2.93 -3.05
C TYR A 120 10.43 3.03 -2.03
N MET A 121 10.27 2.29 -0.94
CA MET A 121 11.31 1.99 0.04
C MET A 121 11.22 0.51 0.44
N SER A 122 12.04 -0.31 -0.22
CA SER A 122 12.10 -1.76 -0.03
C SER A 122 13.14 -2.21 0.99
N ASN A 123 14.14 -1.36 1.28
CA ASN A 123 15.33 -1.80 2.00
C ASN A 123 15.21 -1.48 3.48
N ARG A 124 15.44 -0.22 3.85
CA ARG A 124 15.32 0.26 5.23
C ARG A 124 14.62 1.60 5.24
N TRP A 125 13.64 1.76 6.13
CA TRP A 125 13.08 3.08 6.42
C TRP A 125 14.10 3.96 7.15
N ILE A 126 14.37 5.13 6.58
CA ILE A 126 15.20 6.15 7.20
C ILE A 126 14.28 7.04 8.01
N GLY A 127 14.55 7.19 9.31
CA GLY A 127 13.76 8.11 10.13
C GLY A 127 13.88 9.54 9.60
N GLY A 128 12.76 10.25 9.52
CA GLY A 128 12.70 11.62 9.01
C GLY A 128 12.33 11.74 7.55
N VAL A 129 12.05 10.65 6.82
CA VAL A 129 11.64 10.72 5.41
C VAL A 129 10.39 11.56 5.20
N LEU A 130 9.41 11.49 6.10
CA LEU A 130 8.20 12.31 6.01
C LEU A 130 8.30 13.54 6.91
N THR A 131 8.84 13.39 8.11
CA THR A 131 8.85 14.46 9.12
C THR A 131 9.97 15.50 8.94
N ASN A 132 11.10 15.11 8.33
CA ASN A 132 12.24 15.99 8.04
C ASN A 132 12.73 15.78 6.60
N PHE A 133 11.81 15.92 5.64
CA PHE A 133 12.09 15.67 4.23
C PHE A 133 13.18 16.61 3.68
N SER A 134 13.33 17.82 4.23
CA SER A 134 14.40 18.77 3.86
C SER A 134 15.80 18.17 4.00
N GLU A 135 16.05 17.38 5.05
CA GLU A 135 17.36 16.76 5.26
C GLU A 135 17.56 15.54 4.35
N VAL A 136 16.50 14.75 4.16
CA VAL A 136 16.54 13.61 3.23
C VAL A 136 16.75 14.08 1.78
N LYS A 137 16.19 15.24 1.42
CA LYS A 137 16.36 15.85 0.11
C LYS A 137 17.84 16.16 -0.20
N LYS A 138 18.63 16.61 0.79
CA LYS A 138 20.08 16.83 0.60
C LYS A 138 20.80 15.54 0.22
N ASN A 139 20.44 14.41 0.83
CA ASN A 139 21.01 13.11 0.47
C ASN A 139 20.60 12.66 -0.94
N ILE A 140 19.38 12.98 -1.37
CA ILE A 140 18.91 12.71 -2.75
C ILE A 140 19.69 13.58 -3.76
N GLU A 141 19.92 14.86 -3.44
CA GLU A 141 20.70 15.76 -4.28
C GLU A 141 22.16 15.31 -4.38
N ARG A 142 22.76 14.89 -3.25
CA ARG A 142 24.09 14.31 -3.21
C ARG A 142 24.19 13.05 -4.08
N LEU A 143 23.21 12.16 -4.02
CA LEU A 143 23.16 10.97 -4.88
C LEU A 143 23.11 11.34 -6.37
N LYS A 144 22.34 12.36 -6.74
CA LYS A 144 22.25 12.85 -8.13
C LYS A 144 23.57 13.45 -8.58
N GLU A 145 24.21 14.26 -7.75
CA GLU A 145 25.53 14.84 -8.03
C GLU A 145 26.58 13.76 -8.27
N LEU A 146 26.69 12.77 -7.38
CA LEU A 146 27.69 11.71 -7.50
C LEU A 146 27.43 10.81 -8.72
N THR A 147 26.17 10.48 -9.00
CA THR A 147 25.80 9.73 -10.20
C THR A 147 26.16 10.51 -11.47
N ARG A 148 25.91 11.82 -11.51
CA ARG A 148 26.27 12.68 -12.64
C ARG A 148 27.79 12.72 -12.88
N LYS A 149 28.58 12.95 -11.82
CA LYS A 149 30.06 12.94 -11.91
C LYS A 149 30.62 11.62 -12.41
N LYS A 150 29.95 10.51 -12.05
CA LYS A 150 30.30 9.17 -12.53
C LYS A 150 30.00 9.00 -14.02
N GLU A 151 28.86 9.49 -14.49
CA GLU A 151 28.45 9.45 -15.90
C GLU A 151 29.33 10.35 -16.78
N GLU A 152 29.68 11.55 -16.30
CA GLU A 152 30.55 12.52 -16.98
C GLU A 152 32.04 12.11 -16.99
N LYS A 153 32.38 10.94 -16.41
CA LYS A 153 33.75 10.42 -16.24
C LYS A 153 34.71 11.38 -15.50
N GLU A 154 34.19 12.36 -14.77
CA GLU A 154 35.00 13.27 -13.94
C GLU A 154 35.77 12.51 -12.84
N LEU A 155 35.25 11.35 -12.44
CA LEU A 155 35.88 10.48 -11.44
C LEU A 155 37.26 9.97 -11.85
N LEU A 156 37.60 9.98 -13.15
CA LEU A 156 38.93 9.58 -13.64
C LEU A 156 40.06 10.49 -13.15
N ARG A 157 39.75 11.73 -12.72
CA ARG A 157 40.73 12.66 -12.16
C ARG A 157 41.16 12.29 -10.73
N TYR A 158 40.41 11.42 -10.06
CA TYR A 158 40.68 11.00 -8.69
C TYR A 158 41.51 9.72 -8.64
N THR A 159 42.13 9.47 -7.49
CA THR A 159 42.86 8.22 -7.26
C THR A 159 41.92 7.01 -7.23
N LYS A 160 42.42 5.80 -7.53
CA LYS A 160 41.63 4.56 -7.45
C LYS A 160 40.95 4.36 -6.09
N LYS A 161 41.61 4.80 -5.00
CA LYS A 161 41.05 4.71 -3.64
C LYS A 161 39.85 5.65 -3.46
N GLU A 162 39.93 6.88 -3.95
CA GLU A 162 38.83 7.85 -3.89
C GLU A 162 37.67 7.43 -4.79
N GLN A 163 37.95 6.92 -5.99
CA GLN A 163 36.92 6.35 -6.86
C GLN A 163 36.14 5.23 -6.15
N LEU A 164 36.85 4.32 -5.46
CA LEU A 164 36.23 3.25 -4.69
C LEU A 164 35.35 3.78 -3.54
N LEU A 165 35.80 4.82 -2.84
CA LEU A 165 35.01 5.44 -1.76
C LEU A 165 33.74 6.10 -2.29
N ILE A 166 33.84 6.79 -3.43
CA ILE A 166 32.70 7.42 -4.11
C ILE A 166 31.70 6.34 -4.58
N ASP A 167 32.19 5.24 -5.15
CA ASP A 167 31.33 4.13 -5.57
C ASP A 167 30.58 3.50 -4.39
N ARG A 168 31.26 3.33 -3.24
CA ARG A 168 30.63 2.87 -2.00
C ARG A 168 29.59 3.85 -1.49
N GLU A 169 29.85 5.16 -1.57
CA GLU A 169 28.91 6.21 -1.20
C GLU A 169 27.66 6.17 -2.11
N ILE A 170 27.83 6.05 -3.43
CA ILE A 170 26.73 5.91 -4.39
C ILE A 170 25.91 4.66 -4.09
N GLN A 171 26.55 3.50 -3.86
CA GLN A 171 25.84 2.27 -3.52
C GLN A 171 25.04 2.42 -2.23
N ARG A 172 25.64 3.01 -1.20
CA ARG A 172 24.98 3.27 0.08
C ARG A 172 23.78 4.22 -0.08
N LEU A 173 23.95 5.32 -0.81
CA LEU A 173 22.89 6.30 -1.05
C LEU A 173 21.77 5.69 -1.92
N ASN A 174 22.09 4.93 -2.96
CA ASN A 174 21.08 4.21 -3.75
C ASN A 174 20.28 3.21 -2.90
N PHE A 175 20.95 2.46 -2.03
CA PHE A 175 20.31 1.55 -1.10
C PHE A 175 19.34 2.27 -0.14
N MET A 176 19.69 3.49 0.25
CA MET A 176 18.95 4.30 1.24
C MET A 176 17.80 5.09 0.62
N VAL A 177 18.05 5.86 -0.44
CA VAL A 177 17.12 6.86 -1.00
C VAL A 177 16.81 6.66 -2.48
N GLY A 178 17.34 5.62 -3.13
CA GLY A 178 17.17 5.40 -4.57
C GLY A 178 15.70 5.35 -5.01
N GLY A 179 14.85 4.64 -4.25
CA GLY A 179 13.43 4.50 -4.58
C GLY A 179 12.58 5.77 -4.34
N ILE A 180 13.13 6.77 -3.63
CA ILE A 180 12.51 8.09 -3.45
C ILE A 180 13.25 9.20 -4.21
N ALA A 181 14.22 8.88 -5.06
CA ALA A 181 15.03 9.90 -5.75
C ALA A 181 14.22 10.81 -6.70
N LYS A 182 13.07 10.33 -7.18
CA LYS A 182 12.10 11.07 -8.02
C LYS A 182 11.13 11.94 -7.21
N MET A 183 11.16 11.85 -5.88
CA MET A 183 10.25 12.56 -5.00
C MET A 183 10.59 14.06 -4.95
N LYS A 184 9.62 14.91 -5.30
CA LYS A 184 9.76 16.38 -5.25
C LYS A 184 9.05 17.01 -4.04
N LYS A 185 7.88 16.47 -3.68
CA LYS A 185 7.04 16.86 -2.56
C LYS A 185 6.69 15.63 -1.72
N LEU A 186 6.16 15.86 -0.51
CA LEU A 186 5.62 14.79 0.32
C LEU A 186 4.58 13.96 -0.44
N PRO A 187 4.53 12.62 -0.23
CA PRO A 187 3.55 11.79 -0.89
C PRO A 187 2.19 12.02 -0.22
N ALA A 188 1.10 11.94 -0.99
CA ALA A 188 -0.24 12.08 -0.43
C ALA A 188 -0.73 10.79 0.24
N ALA A 189 -0.24 9.64 -0.24
CA ALA A 189 -0.56 8.33 0.31
C ALA A 189 0.69 7.46 0.46
N ILE A 190 0.69 6.64 1.50
CA ILE A 190 1.69 5.62 1.76
C ILE A 190 1.01 4.26 1.83
N PHE A 191 1.57 3.29 1.10
CA PHE A 191 1.20 1.88 1.20
C PHE A 191 2.26 1.13 2.00
N ILE A 192 1.87 0.54 3.13
CA ILE A 192 2.79 -0.13 4.07
C ILE A 192 2.48 -1.62 4.13
N VAL A 193 3.49 -2.46 3.92
CA VAL A 193 3.43 -3.90 4.22
C VAL A 193 3.94 -4.14 5.64
N ASP A 194 3.07 -4.61 6.54
CA ASP A 194 3.34 -4.84 7.97
C ASP A 194 3.66 -3.54 8.75
N VAL A 195 2.60 -2.95 9.33
CA VAL A 195 2.68 -1.73 10.16
C VAL A 195 3.56 -1.92 11.40
N LYS A 196 3.59 -3.13 11.97
CA LYS A 196 4.36 -3.44 13.17
C LYS A 196 5.86 -3.46 12.87
N LYS A 197 6.25 -3.99 11.71
CA LYS A 197 7.63 -3.91 11.23
C LYS A 197 8.01 -2.47 10.87
N GLU A 198 7.14 -1.75 10.16
CA GLU A 198 7.36 -0.38 9.71
C GLU A 198 6.85 0.70 10.68
N LYS A 199 6.99 0.46 11.99
CA LYS A 199 6.45 1.34 13.04
C LYS A 199 6.88 2.80 12.91
N THR A 200 8.10 3.05 12.42
CA THR A 200 8.63 4.42 12.24
C THR A 200 7.94 5.12 11.09
N ALA A 201 7.80 4.44 9.93
CA ALA A 201 7.06 4.96 8.78
C ALA A 201 5.61 5.28 9.14
N TYR A 202 4.94 4.35 9.85
CA TYR A 202 3.58 4.54 10.34
C TYR A 202 3.45 5.77 11.24
N ARG A 203 4.30 5.92 12.26
CA ARG A 203 4.25 7.07 13.17
C ARG A 203 4.51 8.39 12.46
N GLU A 204 5.46 8.40 11.53
CA GLU A 204 5.75 9.59 10.74
C GLU A 204 4.56 9.97 9.85
N ALA A 205 3.95 9.01 9.16
CA ALA A 205 2.78 9.23 8.32
C ALA A 205 1.59 9.77 9.11
N VAL A 206 1.33 9.21 10.31
CA VAL A 206 0.31 9.72 11.22
C VAL A 206 0.59 11.18 11.62
N ARG A 207 1.86 11.52 11.91
CA ARG A 207 2.24 12.87 12.34
C ARG A 207 2.15 13.90 11.21
N THR A 208 2.43 13.50 9.98
CA THR A 208 2.41 14.40 8.81
C THR A 208 1.06 14.45 8.11
N GLY A 209 0.11 13.60 8.50
CA GLY A 209 -1.23 13.54 7.90
C GLY A 209 -1.28 12.84 6.54
N VAL A 210 -0.22 12.12 6.17
CA VAL A 210 -0.19 11.32 4.94
C VAL A 210 -1.15 10.14 5.10
N LYS A 211 -1.98 9.89 4.08
CA LYS A 211 -2.99 8.82 4.14
C LYS A 211 -2.35 7.45 4.12
N ILE A 212 -2.77 6.59 5.04
CA ILE A 212 -2.15 5.29 5.29
C ILE A 212 -3.04 4.17 4.75
N VAL A 213 -2.50 3.45 3.78
CA VAL A 213 -3.03 2.17 3.31
C VAL A 213 -2.07 1.09 3.81
N SER A 214 -2.57 0.01 4.40
CA SER A 214 -1.66 -1.06 4.86
C SER A 214 -2.20 -2.45 4.65
N LEU A 215 -1.30 -3.38 4.27
CA LEU A 215 -1.54 -4.80 4.44
C LEU A 215 -1.29 -5.15 5.91
N SER A 216 -2.35 -5.57 6.59
CA SER A 216 -2.35 -5.75 8.03
C SER A 216 -2.72 -7.18 8.44
N ASP A 217 -1.80 -7.84 9.14
CA ASP A 217 -2.07 -9.09 9.82
C ASP A 217 -2.73 -8.81 11.19
N THR A 218 -3.28 -9.85 11.78
CA THR A 218 -3.89 -9.94 13.11
C THR A 218 -3.07 -9.36 14.26
N ASN A 219 -1.74 -9.19 14.10
CA ASN A 219 -0.85 -8.64 15.12
C ASN A 219 -0.63 -7.12 15.01
N ASN A 220 -1.14 -6.48 13.95
CA ASN A 220 -0.95 -5.06 13.68
C ASN A 220 -2.00 -4.20 14.41
N ASP A 221 -1.60 -2.99 14.77
CA ASP A 221 -2.52 -1.95 15.25
C ASP A 221 -3.04 -1.17 14.04
N VAL A 222 -4.35 -1.22 13.81
CA VAL A 222 -5.03 -0.56 12.68
C VAL A 222 -5.82 0.68 13.09
N SER A 223 -5.67 1.15 14.34
CA SER A 223 -6.45 2.28 14.88
C SER A 223 -6.30 3.59 14.11
N LYS A 224 -5.10 3.89 13.57
CA LYS A 224 -4.83 5.12 12.79
C LYS A 224 -4.50 4.82 11.33
N VAL A 225 -4.86 3.64 10.85
CA VAL A 225 -4.76 3.29 9.43
C VAL A 225 -6.05 3.72 8.74
N ASP A 226 -5.97 4.57 7.73
CA ASP A 226 -7.15 5.05 7.00
C ASP A 226 -7.81 3.91 6.19
N TYR A 227 -6.99 3.09 5.52
CA TYR A 227 -7.45 1.98 4.67
C TYR A 227 -6.72 0.68 5.04
N PRO A 228 -7.14 -0.03 6.10
CA PRO A 228 -6.56 -1.30 6.49
C PRO A 228 -7.06 -2.41 5.55
N ILE A 229 -6.13 -3.17 4.96
CA ILE A 229 -6.38 -4.35 4.14
C ILE A 229 -5.99 -5.57 4.99
N PRO A 230 -6.96 -6.28 5.60
CA PRO A 230 -6.68 -7.47 6.39
C PRO A 230 -6.08 -8.56 5.52
N GLY A 231 -4.93 -9.12 5.90
CA GLY A 231 -4.34 -10.23 5.17
C GLY A 231 -2.98 -10.65 5.71
N ASN A 232 -2.50 -11.78 5.21
CA ASN A 232 -1.21 -12.36 5.58
C ASN A 232 -0.03 -11.52 5.05
N ASP A 233 0.84 -11.07 5.94
CA ASP A 233 2.05 -10.30 5.62
C ASP A 233 3.35 -11.14 5.66
N ASP A 234 3.27 -12.43 5.98
CA ASP A 234 4.41 -13.36 6.06
C ASP A 234 4.57 -14.19 4.77
N ALA A 235 3.46 -14.51 4.09
CA ALA A 235 3.48 -15.32 2.88
C ALA A 235 3.78 -14.47 1.63
N MET A 236 4.84 -14.83 0.90
CA MET A 236 5.22 -14.15 -0.35
C MET A 236 4.07 -14.12 -1.39
N LYS A 237 3.31 -15.22 -1.53
CA LYS A 237 2.17 -15.30 -2.47
C LYS A 237 1.06 -14.32 -2.10
N SER A 238 0.74 -14.19 -0.80
CA SER A 238 -0.24 -13.24 -0.29
C SER A 238 0.18 -11.81 -0.57
N ILE A 239 1.40 -11.43 -0.16
CA ILE A 239 1.96 -10.09 -0.38
C ILE A 239 1.97 -9.78 -1.88
N ALA A 240 2.44 -10.71 -2.72
CA ALA A 240 2.51 -10.53 -4.17
C ALA A 240 1.12 -10.25 -4.77
N LEU A 241 0.10 -11.01 -4.36
CA LEU A 241 -1.27 -10.82 -4.85
C LEU A 241 -1.80 -9.42 -4.52
N ILE A 242 -1.65 -8.99 -3.26
CA ILE A 242 -2.15 -7.70 -2.79
C ILE A 242 -1.36 -6.54 -3.42
N VAL A 243 -0.03 -6.60 -3.36
CA VAL A 243 0.87 -5.57 -3.93
C VAL A 243 0.63 -5.41 -5.42
N LYS A 244 0.50 -6.52 -6.17
CA LYS A 244 0.23 -6.47 -7.62
C LYS A 244 -1.14 -5.86 -7.94
N THR A 245 -2.15 -6.15 -7.13
CA THR A 245 -3.50 -5.58 -7.30
C THR A 245 -3.46 -4.07 -7.09
N ILE A 246 -2.77 -3.61 -6.03
CA ILE A 246 -2.61 -2.19 -5.73
C ILE A 246 -1.75 -1.47 -6.78
N ALA A 247 -0.63 -2.07 -7.20
CA ALA A 247 0.21 -1.48 -8.24
C ALA A 247 -0.54 -1.36 -9.58
N SER A 248 -1.42 -2.31 -9.88
CA SER A 248 -2.28 -2.24 -11.08
C SER A 248 -3.25 -1.06 -11.02
N SER A 249 -3.92 -0.82 -9.89
CA SER A 249 -4.84 0.33 -9.74
C SER A 249 -4.10 1.67 -9.80
N VAL A 250 -2.93 1.77 -9.17
CA VAL A 250 -2.06 2.95 -9.23
C VAL A 250 -1.58 3.24 -10.66
N LYS A 251 -1.08 2.21 -11.36
CA LYS A 251 -0.63 2.31 -12.76
C LYS A 251 -1.74 2.83 -13.68
N MET A 252 -2.97 2.41 -13.45
CA MET A 252 -4.13 2.91 -14.20
C MET A 252 -4.42 4.37 -13.89
N GLY A 253 -4.38 4.77 -12.62
CA GLY A 253 -4.54 6.17 -12.21
C GLY A 253 -3.52 7.09 -12.88
N TYR A 254 -2.24 6.71 -12.91
CA TYR A 254 -1.20 7.50 -13.60
C TYR A 254 -1.41 7.54 -15.12
N LYS A 255 -1.87 6.47 -15.76
CA LYS A 255 -2.23 6.51 -17.19
C LYS A 255 -3.38 7.48 -17.47
N GLU A 256 -4.38 7.52 -16.59
CA GLU A 256 -5.49 8.47 -16.71
C GLU A 256 -5.04 9.92 -16.53
N GLU A 257 -4.11 10.18 -15.60
CA GLU A 257 -3.49 11.50 -15.39
C GLU A 257 -2.81 12.01 -16.66
N VAL A 258 -1.94 11.20 -17.26
CA VAL A 258 -1.24 11.56 -18.52
C VAL A 258 -2.24 11.86 -19.64
N ASN A 259 -3.26 11.01 -19.79
CA ASN A 259 -4.31 11.19 -20.80
C ASN A 259 -5.13 12.47 -20.56
N HIS A 260 -5.42 12.81 -19.30
CA HIS A 260 -6.12 14.03 -18.96
C HIS A 260 -5.24 15.27 -19.27
N GLY A 261 -3.96 15.24 -18.91
CA GLY A 261 -3.01 16.29 -19.23
C GLY A 261 -2.85 16.56 -20.73
N LEU A 262 -2.85 15.51 -21.56
CA LEU A 262 -2.80 15.62 -23.02
C LEU A 262 -4.08 16.26 -23.60
N LYS A 263 -5.26 15.88 -23.10
CA LYS A 263 -6.54 16.45 -23.54
C LYS A 263 -6.66 17.94 -23.22
N VAL A 264 -6.23 18.36 -22.02
CA VAL A 264 -6.24 19.77 -21.61
C VAL A 264 -5.29 20.61 -22.47
N LYS A 265 -4.11 20.09 -22.80
CA LYS A 265 -3.18 20.79 -23.72
C LYS A 265 -3.74 20.88 -25.14
N GLY A 266 -4.35 19.82 -25.66
CA GLY A 266 -4.96 19.82 -27.00
C GLY A 266 -6.15 20.77 -27.15
N GLN A 267 -6.86 21.10 -26.07
CA GLN A 267 -7.95 22.09 -26.08
C GLN A 267 -7.48 23.54 -25.97
N LYS A 268 -6.27 23.80 -25.45
CA LYS A 268 -5.68 25.15 -25.39
C LYS A 268 -4.95 25.57 -26.67
N LEU A 269 -4.74 24.65 -27.60
CA LEU A 269 -4.08 24.85 -28.89
C LEU A 269 -5.07 24.99 -30.07
N LYS A 270 -6.38 25.03 -29.78
CA LYS A 270 -7.44 25.42 -30.71
C LYS A 270 -8.06 26.72 -30.22
#